data_AF-A0A842NZK2-F1
#
_entry.id   AF-A0A842NZK2-F1
#
_cell.length_a   1.000
_cell.length_b   1.000
_cell.length_c   1.000
_cell.angle_alpha   90.00
_cell.angle_beta   90.00
_cell.angle_gamma   90.00
#
_symmetry.space_group_name_H-M   'P 1'
#
loop_
_entity.id
_entity.type
_entity.pdbx_description
1 polymer ?
#
loop_
_entity_poly.entity_id
_entity_poly.type
_entity_poly.pdbx_seq_one_letter_code
_entity_poly.pdbx_strand_id
1 'polypeptide(L)'
;NNGVTQVNLHDGRNILLEDGESYAINDIVRLEVPGQEITDHVEFKPGIRVIITGGRSQGTKGILIGLGDEPKSKRKATVRTEANEDVRTLSKYVFGVGTDAPIVSLPEGE
;
A
#
# COMPACT_ATOMS: atom_id res chain seq x y z
N ASN A 1 28.85 -13.38 -8.38
CA ASN A 1 27.71 -12.42 -8.42
C ASN A 1 26.42 -13.21 -8.58
N ASN A 2 25.79 -13.60 -7.47
CA ASN A 2 24.57 -14.44 -7.47
C ASN A 2 23.28 -13.61 -7.67
N GLY A 3 23.29 -12.60 -8.53
CA GLY A 3 22.15 -11.74 -8.92
C GLY A 3 20.90 -11.79 -8.02
N VAL A 4 20.99 -11.27 -6.79
CA VAL A 4 19.86 -11.26 -5.84
C VAL A 4 19.06 -9.97 -6.04
N THR A 5 17.74 -10.07 -6.09
CA THR A 5 16.84 -8.90 -6.19
C THR A 5 16.62 -8.30 -4.80
N GLN A 6 16.68 -6.97 -4.69
CA GLN A 6 16.39 -6.25 -3.45
C GLN A 6 15.18 -5.34 -3.63
N VAL A 7 14.28 -5.34 -2.65
CA VAL A 7 13.19 -4.36 -2.55
C VAL A 7 13.45 -3.40 -1.39
N ASN A 8 13.02 -2.15 -1.58
CA ASN A 8 13.12 -1.10 -0.59
C ASN A 8 11.73 -0.81 -0.04
N LEU A 9 11.62 -0.69 1.28
CA LEU A 9 10.37 -0.41 1.96
C LEU A 9 10.25 1.06 2.33
N HIS A 10 9.01 1.52 2.52
CA HIS A 10 8.72 2.92 2.82
C HIS A 10 9.28 3.40 4.17
N ASP A 11 9.61 2.48 5.09
CA ASP A 11 10.20 2.75 6.39
C ASP A 11 11.75 2.72 6.36
N GLY A 12 12.35 2.58 5.17
CA GLY A 12 13.79 2.57 4.96
C GLY A 12 14.47 1.19 5.07
N ARG A 13 13.70 0.12 5.35
CA ARG A 13 14.24 -1.24 5.34
C ARG A 13 14.49 -1.75 3.93
N ASN A 14 15.41 -2.71 3.84
CA ASN A 14 15.75 -3.41 2.62
C ASN A 14 15.57 -4.91 2.82
N ILE A 15 14.88 -5.55 1.89
CA ILE A 15 14.67 -7.00 1.90
C ILE A 15 15.30 -7.59 0.65
N LEU A 16 16.16 -8.59 0.85
CA LEU A 16 16.67 -9.43 -0.22
C LEU A 16 15.62 -10.48 -0.52
N LEU A 17 15.22 -10.59 -1.78
CA LEU A 17 14.23 -11.56 -2.23
C LEU A 17 14.86 -12.93 -2.46
N GLU A 18 14.10 -13.97 -2.16
CA GLU A 18 14.43 -15.33 -2.56
C GLU A 18 14.13 -15.56 -4.05
N ASP A 19 14.73 -16.59 -4.65
CA ASP A 19 14.54 -16.91 -6.05
C ASP A 19 13.07 -17.22 -6.37
N GLY A 20 12.48 -16.46 -7.29
CA GLY A 20 11.09 -16.62 -7.71
C GLY A 20 10.09 -15.69 -7.01
N GLU A 21 10.50 -15.00 -5.95
CA GLU A 21 9.68 -13.93 -5.37
C GLU A 21 9.69 -12.67 -6.24
N SER A 22 8.54 -12.03 -6.37
CA SER A 22 8.43 -10.75 -7.07
C SER A 22 7.30 -9.92 -6.49
N TYR A 23 7.57 -8.62 -6.31
CA TYR A 23 6.63 -7.66 -5.74
C TYR A 23 6.59 -6.42 -6.64
N ALA A 24 5.40 -5.84 -6.84
CA ALA A 24 5.26 -4.63 -7.62
C ALA A 24 5.45 -3.37 -6.76
N ILE A 25 5.71 -2.25 -7.44
CA ILE A 25 5.78 -0.95 -6.76
C ILE A 25 4.43 -0.63 -6.12
N ASN A 26 4.47 -0.18 -4.87
CA ASN A 26 3.34 0.13 -3.97
C ASN A 26 2.61 -1.08 -3.39
N ASP A 27 3.02 -2.31 -3.71
CA ASP A 27 2.51 -3.48 -2.99
C ASP A 27 2.83 -3.36 -1.51
N ILE A 28 1.96 -3.96 -0.70
CA ILE A 28 2.07 -3.95 0.75
C ILE A 28 2.48 -5.34 1.18
N VAL A 29 3.49 -5.42 2.04
CA VAL A 29 3.98 -6.67 2.61
C VAL A 29 3.79 -6.65 4.12
N ARG A 30 3.36 -7.77 4.69
CA ARG A 30 3.29 -7.96 6.14
C ARG A 30 4.59 -8.60 6.60
N LEU A 31 5.33 -7.89 7.43
CA LEU A 31 6.59 -8.38 7.98
C LEU A 31 6.40 -8.90 9.40
N GLU A 32 7.03 -10.03 9.69
CA GLU A 32 7.28 -10.42 11.06
C GLU A 32 8.29 -9.47 11.72
N VAL A 33 8.08 -9.15 12.99
CA VAL A 33 9.06 -8.40 13.80
C VAL A 33 9.39 -9.25 15.03
N PRO A 34 10.69 -9.51 15.32
CA PRO A 34 11.87 -8.89 14.71
C PRO A 34 12.42 -9.56 13.44
N GLY A 35 11.89 -10.72 13.03
CA GLY A 35 12.48 -11.57 11.98
C GLY A 35 12.58 -10.99 10.57
N GLN A 36 11.73 -10.00 10.23
CA GLN A 36 11.63 -9.35 8.91
C GLN A 36 11.28 -10.28 7.74
N GLU A 37 10.76 -11.47 8.03
CA GLU A 37 10.20 -12.38 7.04
C GLU A 37 8.89 -11.82 6.49
N ILE A 38 8.70 -11.90 5.16
CA ILE A 38 7.43 -11.54 4.52
C ILE A 38 6.44 -12.67 4.75
N THR A 39 5.41 -12.41 5.56
CA THR A 39 4.38 -13.39 5.93
C THR A 39 3.09 -13.25 5.13
N ASP A 40 2.90 -12.12 4.45
CA ASP A 40 1.71 -11.84 3.65
C ASP A 40 1.98 -10.74 2.62
N HIS A 41 1.18 -10.69 1.56
CA HIS A 41 1.30 -9.76 0.45
C HIS A 41 -0.08 -9.27 -0.01
N VAL A 42 -0.21 -7.96 -0.15
CA VAL A 42 -1.39 -7.30 -0.71
C VAL A 42 -0.98 -6.52 -1.95
N GLU A 43 -1.49 -6.98 -3.09
CA GLU A 43 -1.32 -6.30 -4.37
C GLU A 43 -2.00 -4.93 -4.36
N PHE A 44 -1.30 -3.91 -4.84
CA PHE A 44 -1.83 -2.55 -4.92
C PHE A 44 -2.81 -2.36 -6.10
N LYS A 45 -4.04 -2.84 -5.91
CA LYS A 45 -5.11 -2.79 -6.93
C LYS A 45 -6.45 -2.32 -6.35
N PRO A 46 -7.41 -1.89 -7.21
CA PRO A 46 -8.75 -1.58 -6.74
C PRO A 46 -9.40 -2.74 -5.97
N GLY A 47 -10.16 -2.39 -4.92
CA GLY A 47 -10.83 -3.34 -4.02
C GLY A 47 -10.19 -3.45 -2.64
N ILE A 48 -8.95 -2.96 -2.45
CA ILE A 48 -8.27 -3.01 -1.15
C ILE A 48 -8.68 -1.83 -0.25
N ARG A 49 -8.66 -2.06 1.07
CA ARG A 49 -8.79 -1.03 2.10
C ARG A 49 -7.50 -0.24 2.18
N VAL A 50 -7.62 1.09 2.24
CA VAL A 50 -6.48 2.01 2.23
C VAL A 50 -6.66 3.15 3.23
N ILE A 51 -5.54 3.76 3.60
CA ILE A 51 -5.46 5.06 4.27
C ILE A 51 -4.61 6.01 3.44
N ILE A 52 -5.01 7.29 3.39
CA ILE A 52 -4.23 8.34 2.75
C ILE A 52 -3.21 8.88 3.75
N THR A 53 -1.92 8.77 3.44
CA THR A 53 -0.80 9.13 4.33
C THR A 53 -0.22 10.52 4.07
N GLY A 54 -0.68 11.23 3.05
CA GLY A 54 -0.18 12.58 2.74
C GLY A 54 -1.07 13.40 1.80
N GLY A 55 -0.71 14.67 1.66
CA GLY A 55 -1.50 15.65 0.91
C GLY A 55 -2.69 16.20 1.69
N ARG A 56 -3.60 16.89 1.01
CA ARG A 56 -4.75 17.57 1.65
C ARG A 56 -5.73 16.62 2.35
N SER A 57 -5.82 15.38 1.87
CA SER A 57 -6.76 14.37 2.36
C SER A 57 -6.07 13.33 3.26
N GLN A 58 -4.96 13.70 3.92
CA GLN A 58 -4.27 12.82 4.85
C GLN A 58 -5.20 12.37 5.99
N GLY A 59 -5.10 11.11 6.37
CA GLY A 59 -5.93 10.47 7.40
C GLY A 59 -7.23 9.85 6.87
N THR A 60 -7.66 10.19 5.65
CA THR A 60 -8.86 9.60 5.06
C THR A 60 -8.67 8.10 4.82
N LYS A 61 -9.66 7.31 5.26
CA LYS A 61 -9.73 5.86 5.06
C LYS A 61 -10.81 5.53 4.03
N GLY A 62 -10.66 4.41 3.33
CA GLY A 62 -11.66 3.96 2.38
C GLY A 62 -11.21 2.77 1.54
N ILE A 63 -11.91 2.54 0.43
CA ILE A 63 -11.59 1.51 -0.56
C ILE A 63 -10.94 2.16 -1.77
N LEU A 64 -9.80 1.63 -2.23
CA LEU A 64 -9.23 2.03 -3.51
C LEU A 64 -10.17 1.56 -4.62
N ILE A 65 -10.76 2.48 -5.38
CA ILE A 65 -11.72 2.14 -6.45
C ILE A 65 -11.16 2.37 -7.86
N GLY A 66 -10.03 3.05 -8.00
CA GLY A 66 -9.46 3.32 -9.30
C GLY A 66 -8.05 3.87 -9.25
N LEU A 67 -7.29 3.55 -10.29
CA LEU A 67 -5.95 4.07 -10.56
C LEU A 67 -5.96 4.74 -11.93
N GLY A 68 -5.28 5.87 -12.04
CA GLY A 68 -5.13 6.57 -13.32
C GLY A 68 -4.04 5.94 -14.20
N ASP A 69 -4.09 6.24 -15.50
CA ASP A 69 -3.14 5.78 -16.50
C ASP A 69 -1.87 6.65 -16.57
N GLU A 70 -1.75 7.66 -15.71
CA GLU A 70 -0.56 8.49 -15.69
C GLU A 70 0.68 7.69 -15.27
N PRO A 71 1.90 8.16 -15.65
CA PRO A 71 3.15 7.52 -15.24
C PRO A 71 3.22 7.37 -13.72
N LYS A 72 3.90 6.31 -13.24
CA LYS A 72 3.93 5.91 -11.82
C LYS A 72 4.20 7.07 -10.84
N SER A 73 5.09 8.01 -11.19
CA SER A 73 5.43 9.16 -10.33
C SER A 73 4.30 10.19 -10.15
N LYS A 74 3.33 10.24 -11.08
CA LYS A 74 2.19 11.17 -11.08
C LYS A 74 0.84 10.45 -11.08
N ARG A 75 0.84 9.11 -11.03
CA ARG A 75 -0.35 8.26 -11.07
C ARG A 75 -1.30 8.66 -9.97
N LYS A 76 -2.53 8.97 -10.33
CA LYS A 76 -3.60 9.27 -9.37
C LYS A 76 -4.27 8.00 -8.89
N ALA A 77 -4.85 8.09 -7.70
CA ALA A 77 -5.69 7.08 -7.09
C ALA A 77 -7.01 7.72 -6.67
N THR A 78 -8.10 6.98 -6.81
CA THR A 78 -9.43 7.37 -6.32
C THR A 78 -9.82 6.43 -5.19
N VAL A 79 -10.12 6.99 -4.03
CA VAL A 79 -10.51 6.28 -2.81
C VAL A 79 -11.94 6.63 -2.47
N ARG A 80 -12.79 5.63 -2.29
CA ARG A 80 -14.16 5.80 -1.80
C ARG A 80 -14.20 5.70 -0.29
N THR A 81 -14.63 6.75 0.38
CA THR A 81 -14.78 6.79 1.83
C THR A 81 -16.02 6.00 2.27
N GLU A 82 -16.12 5.71 3.57
CA GLU A 82 -17.31 5.09 4.16
C GLU A 82 -18.57 5.96 4.03
N ALA A 83 -18.39 7.29 3.93
CA ALA A 83 -19.46 8.24 3.66
C ALA A 83 -19.89 8.29 2.17
N ASN A 84 -19.39 7.36 1.33
CA ASN A 84 -19.60 7.32 -0.12
C ASN A 84 -19.07 8.54 -0.89
N GLU A 85 -18.05 9.21 -0.38
CA GLU A 85 -17.36 10.29 -1.09
C GLU A 85 -16.14 9.77 -1.83
N ASP A 86 -15.91 10.28 -3.04
CA ASP A 86 -14.75 9.93 -3.86
C ASP A 86 -13.63 10.96 -3.68
N VAL A 87 -12.54 10.54 -3.06
CA VAL A 87 -11.34 11.36 -2.84
C VAL A 87 -10.28 11.00 -3.87
N ARG A 88 -9.77 12.00 -4.60
CA ARG A 88 -8.67 11.83 -5.55
C ARG A 88 -7.37 12.34 -4.95
N THR A 89 -6.34 11.50 -5.00
CA THR A 89 -4.99 11.82 -4.52
C THR A 89 -3.92 11.19 -5.42
N LEU A 90 -2.64 11.41 -5.11
CA LEU A 90 -1.55 10.68 -5.76
C LEU A 90 -1.45 9.28 -5.17
N SER A 91 -1.25 8.26 -6.01
CA SER A 91 -1.09 6.87 -5.58
C SER A 91 0.00 6.68 -4.54
N LYS A 92 1.08 7.47 -4.59
CA LYS A 92 2.16 7.46 -3.58
C LYS A 92 1.72 7.85 -2.16
N TYR A 93 0.55 8.48 -2.01
CA TYR A 93 -0.03 8.84 -0.72
C TYR A 93 -1.06 7.82 -0.25
N VAL A 94 -1.27 6.74 -0.97
CA VAL A 94 -2.25 5.70 -0.62
C VAL A 94 -1.50 4.50 -0.09
N PHE A 95 -1.82 4.08 1.13
CA PHE A 95 -1.22 2.92 1.78
C PHE A 95 -2.30 1.87 2.04
N GLY A 96 -2.08 0.64 1.57
CA GLY A 96 -3.00 -0.48 1.79
C GLY A 96 -2.92 -0.99 3.23
N VAL A 97 -4.08 -1.24 3.83
CA VAL A 97 -4.20 -1.74 5.21
C VAL A 97 -4.90 -3.09 5.28
N GLY A 98 -5.31 -3.66 4.15
CA GLY A 98 -5.91 -4.99 4.03
C GLY A 98 -6.86 -5.11 2.84
N THR A 99 -7.41 -6.30 2.62
CA THR A 99 -8.41 -6.58 1.59
C THR A 99 -9.81 -6.58 2.21
N ASP A 100 -10.18 -7.65 2.89
CA ASP A 100 -11.52 -7.84 3.48
C ASP A 100 -11.63 -7.17 4.86
N ALA A 101 -10.59 -7.34 5.67
CA ALA A 101 -10.42 -6.73 6.99
C ALA A 101 -9.06 -6.04 7.09
N PRO A 102 -8.91 -5.02 7.95
CA PRO A 102 -7.61 -4.45 8.25
C PRO A 102 -6.67 -5.52 8.80
N ILE A 103 -5.47 -5.66 8.21
CA ILE A 103 -4.40 -6.54 8.69
C ILE A 103 -3.78 -5.98 9.98
N VAL A 104 -4.00 -4.69 10.24
CA VAL A 104 -3.60 -3.99 11.46
C VAL A 104 -4.78 -3.23 12.05
N SER A 105 -4.83 -3.13 13.38
CA SER A 105 -5.80 -2.28 14.07
C SER A 105 -5.60 -0.83 13.65
N LEU A 106 -6.63 -0.22 13.07
CA LEU A 106 -6.63 1.21 12.79
C LEU A 106 -7.14 1.94 14.03
N PRO A 107 -6.50 3.05 14.46
CA PRO A 107 -7.05 3.86 15.54
C PRO A 107 -8.45 4.34 15.12
N GLU A 108 -9.43 4.15 15.99
CA GLU A 108 -10.72 4.82 15.86
C GLU A 108 -10.43 6.33 15.94
N GLY A 109 -10.93 7.08 14.97
CA GLY A 109 -10.87 8.53 15.07
C GLY A 109 -11.79 8.96 16.20
N GLU A 110 -11.39 9.95 16.99
CA GLU A 110 -12.35 10.72 17.80
C GLU A 110 -13.44 11.35 16.92
#